data_AF-A0A497SXQ4-F1
#
_entry.id   AF-A0A497SXQ4-F1
#
_cell.length_a   1.000
_cell.length_b   1.000
_cell.length_c   1.000
_cell.angle_alpha   90.00
_cell.angle_beta   90.00
_cell.angle_gamma   90.00
#
_symmetry.space_group_name_H-M   'P 1'
#
loop_
_entity.id
_entity.type
_entity.pdbx_description
1 polymer ?
#
loop_
_entity_poly.entity_id
_entity_poly.type
_entity_poly.pdbx_seq_one_letter_code
_entity_poly.pdbx_strand_id
1 'polypeptide(L)'
;MAYLGGMENIFGREFFSVVLPWLFTFAVVYGVLEHLNLPQNKPARAITGIVIAFIVGPALAPYVGVLMGMASGFVILISGLLVLIILLEILGVRAKGKIIVENEKGEKREEEAMISIFEAHPKFFAIVLGILAILVFIGVGGPQAMGVSLPSSVALNWPLLFFLGVMVLIVYWMVSES
;
A
#
# COMPACT_ATOMS: atom_id res chain seq x y z
N MET A 1 7.21 5.79 44.63
CA MET A 1 6.81 6.29 43.30
C MET A 1 7.49 5.47 42.21
N ALA A 2 7.07 4.21 41.99
CA ALA A 2 7.76 3.30 41.04
C ALA A 2 6.80 2.55 40.08
N TYR A 3 5.50 2.88 40.07
CA TYR A 3 4.50 2.15 39.27
C TYR A 3 3.94 2.92 38.07
N LEU A 4 4.36 4.16 37.82
CA LEU A 4 3.90 4.94 36.66
C LEU A 4 4.79 4.79 35.41
N GLY A 5 6.02 4.28 35.53
CA GLY A 5 6.90 4.05 34.37
C GLY A 5 6.60 2.78 33.56
N GLY A 6 5.64 1.95 34.00
CA GLY A 6 5.29 0.70 33.32
C GLY A 6 4.28 0.86 32.19
N MET A 7 3.37 1.83 32.28
CA MET A 7 2.29 1.99 31.28
C MET A 7 2.74 2.68 29.99
N GLU A 8 3.79 3.50 30.01
CA GLU A 8 4.38 4.06 28.78
C GLU A 8 4.98 2.97 27.87
N ASN A 9 5.40 1.84 28.44
CA ASN A 9 5.91 0.71 27.66
C ASN A 9 4.81 -0.20 27.11
N ILE A 10 3.59 -0.18 27.66
CA ILE A 10 2.48 -1.03 27.20
C ILE A 10 1.95 -0.60 25.83
N PHE A 11 2.04 0.69 25.50
CA PHE A 11 1.75 1.22 24.17
C PHE A 11 3.02 1.60 23.39
N GLY A 12 4.18 1.13 23.85
CA GLY A 12 5.46 1.39 23.23
C GLY A 12 5.65 0.66 21.90
N ARG A 13 6.82 0.83 21.30
CA ARG A 13 7.23 0.19 20.04
C ARG A 13 6.99 -1.33 20.04
N GLU A 14 7.13 -1.99 21.18
CA GLU A 14 6.95 -3.44 21.31
C GLU A 14 5.50 -3.90 21.13
N PHE A 15 4.52 -3.15 21.62
CA PHE A 15 3.11 -3.46 21.41
C PHE A 15 2.75 -3.42 19.93
N PHE A 16 3.12 -2.33 19.24
CA PHE A 16 2.90 -2.22 17.80
C PHE A 16 3.66 -3.29 17.02
N SER A 17 4.80 -3.76 17.54
CA SER A 17 5.58 -4.81 16.87
C SER A 17 4.88 -6.16 16.82
N VAL A 18 4.00 -6.43 17.78
CA VAL A 18 3.19 -7.66 17.85
C VAL A 18 1.82 -7.44 17.19
N VAL A 19 1.18 -6.30 17.45
CA VAL A 19 -0.19 -6.03 17.01
C VAL A 19 -0.29 -5.73 15.53
N LEU A 20 0.67 -5.01 14.91
CA LEU A 20 0.60 -4.69 13.49
C LEU A 20 0.68 -5.93 12.58
N PRO A 21 1.65 -6.86 12.77
CA PRO A 21 1.67 -8.10 11.99
C PRO A 21 0.41 -8.94 12.19
N TRP A 22 -0.14 -8.97 13.41
CA TRP A 22 -1.38 -9.68 13.71
C TRP A 22 -2.59 -9.06 12.98
N LEU A 23 -2.75 -7.73 13.03
CA LEU A 23 -3.80 -7.01 12.30
C LEU A 23 -3.68 -7.19 10.79
N PHE A 24 -2.45 -7.17 10.26
CA PHE A 24 -2.20 -7.43 8.84
C PHE A 24 -2.62 -8.85 8.46
N THR A 25 -2.23 -9.85 9.26
CA THR A 25 -2.63 -11.25 9.05
C THR A 25 -4.15 -11.38 9.09
N PHE A 26 -4.80 -10.74 10.06
CA PHE A 26 -6.26 -10.69 10.14
C PHE A 26 -6.88 -10.06 8.90
N ALA A 27 -6.38 -8.91 8.43
CA ALA A 27 -6.90 -8.24 7.23
C ALA A 27 -6.78 -9.13 5.98
N VAL A 28 -5.65 -9.81 5.80
CA VAL A 28 -5.44 -10.75 4.68
C VAL A 28 -6.39 -11.94 4.78
N VAL A 29 -6.45 -12.61 5.93
CA VAL A 29 -7.32 -13.78 6.13
C VAL A 29 -8.79 -13.39 5.97
N TYR A 30 -9.22 -12.29 6.60
CA TYR A 30 -10.58 -11.80 6.49
C TYR A 30 -10.92 -11.45 5.03
N GLY A 31 -10.02 -10.78 4.31
CA GLY A 31 -10.20 -10.48 2.89
C GLY A 31 -10.35 -11.74 2.02
N VAL A 32 -9.55 -12.78 2.27
CA VAL A 32 -9.68 -14.07 1.57
C VAL A 32 -11.01 -14.75 1.91
N LEU A 33 -11.38 -14.79 3.19
CA LEU A 33 -12.66 -15.34 3.65
C LEU A 33 -13.85 -14.57 3.08
N GLU A 34 -13.73 -13.25 2.92
CA GLU A 34 -14.74 -12.38 2.31
C GLU A 34 -14.94 -12.72 0.84
N HIS A 35 -13.83 -12.84 0.11
CA HIS A 35 -13.83 -13.20 -1.30
C HIS A 35 -14.45 -14.58 -1.56
N LEU A 36 -14.16 -15.55 -0.69
CA LEU A 36 -14.70 -16.91 -0.78
C LEU A 36 -16.13 -17.04 -0.21
N ASN A 37 -16.67 -15.99 0.41
CA ASN A 37 -17.93 -16.01 1.14
C ASN A 37 -18.02 -17.07 2.27
N LEU A 38 -16.89 -17.39 2.90
CA LEU A 38 -16.79 -18.40 3.96
C LEU A 38 -16.40 -17.76 5.30
N PRO A 39 -17.16 -17.95 6.39
CA PRO A 39 -18.56 -18.37 6.47
C PRO A 39 -19.49 -17.32 5.85
N GLN A 40 -20.72 -17.71 5.48
CA GLN A 40 -21.70 -16.77 4.88
C GLN A 40 -22.09 -15.63 5.82
N ASN A 41 -22.05 -15.87 7.13
CA ASN A 41 -22.40 -14.88 8.15
C ASN A 41 -21.18 -13.97 8.44
N LYS A 42 -21.34 -12.64 8.26
CA LYS A 42 -20.28 -11.64 8.45
C LYS A 42 -19.62 -11.70 9.85
N PRO A 43 -20.37 -11.71 10.96
CA PRO A 43 -19.79 -11.91 12.30
C PRO A 43 -18.97 -13.19 12.44
N ALA A 44 -19.47 -14.32 11.93
CA ALA A 44 -18.74 -15.59 11.99
C ALA A 44 -17.43 -15.52 11.19
N ARG A 45 -17.42 -14.82 10.05
CA ARG A 45 -16.24 -14.57 9.23
C ARG A 45 -15.16 -13.77 9.95
N ALA A 46 -15.58 -12.71 10.66
CA ALA A 46 -14.66 -11.92 11.48
C ALA A 46 -14.03 -12.77 12.59
N ILE A 47 -14.85 -13.55 13.32
CA ILE A 47 -14.36 -14.42 14.41
C ILE A 47 -13.39 -15.47 13.86
N THR A 48 -13.74 -16.15 12.76
CA THR A 48 -12.86 -17.13 12.11
C THR A 48 -11.56 -16.49 11.65
N GLY A 49 -11.60 -15.28 11.07
CA GLY A 49 -10.41 -14.53 10.68
C GLY A 49 -9.50 -14.21 11.87
N ILE A 50 -10.07 -13.81 13.01
CA ILE A 50 -9.33 -13.54 14.25
C ILE A 50 -8.62 -14.81 14.74
N VAL A 51 -9.33 -15.93 14.81
CA VAL A 51 -8.77 -17.21 15.29
C VAL A 51 -7.63 -17.68 14.39
N ILE A 52 -7.83 -17.65 13.07
CA ILE A 52 -6.79 -18.03 12.10
C ILE A 52 -5.58 -17.09 12.22
N ALA A 53 -5.79 -15.77 12.34
CA ALA A 53 -4.69 -14.82 12.51
C ALA A 53 -3.87 -15.09 13.77
N PHE A 54 -4.50 -15.50 14.88
CA PHE A 54 -3.81 -15.94 16.08
C PHE A 54 -2.99 -17.22 15.88
N ILE A 55 -3.52 -18.19 15.13
CA ILE A 55 -2.82 -19.45 14.84
C ILE A 55 -1.62 -19.21 13.91
N VAL A 56 -1.78 -18.34 12.92
CA VAL A 56 -0.75 -18.05 11.91
C VAL A 56 0.34 -17.11 12.45
N GLY A 57 0.01 -16.24 13.40
CA GLY A 57 0.93 -15.25 13.98
C GLY A 57 2.29 -15.82 14.40
N PRO A 58 2.36 -16.89 15.22
CA PRO A 58 3.63 -17.51 15.60
C PRO A 58 4.44 -18.05 14.42
N ALA A 59 3.78 -18.61 13.40
CA ALA A 59 4.44 -19.10 12.19
C ALA A 59 5.06 -17.97 11.35
N LEU A 60 4.57 -16.75 11.53
CA LEU A 60 5.09 -15.55 10.87
C LEU A 60 6.26 -14.90 11.61
N ALA A 61 6.63 -15.36 12.81
CA ALA A 61 7.71 -14.76 13.60
C ALA A 61 9.03 -14.55 12.80
N PRO A 62 9.50 -15.49 11.97
CA PRO A 62 10.70 -15.28 11.15
C PRO A 62 10.56 -14.18 10.08
N TYR A 63 9.32 -13.86 9.70
CA TYR A 63 8.99 -12.93 8.62
C TYR A 63 8.61 -11.53 9.12
N VAL A 64 8.48 -11.32 10.44
CA VAL A 64 8.07 -10.03 11.02
C VAL A 64 8.98 -8.89 10.57
N GLY A 65 10.30 -9.10 10.55
CA GLY A 65 11.27 -8.09 10.09
C GLY A 65 11.03 -7.66 8.63
N VAL A 66 10.75 -8.63 7.75
CA VAL A 66 10.44 -8.38 6.35
C VAL A 66 9.08 -7.68 6.21
N LEU A 67 8.06 -8.12 6.94
CA LEU A 67 6.73 -7.49 6.93
C LEU A 67 6.79 -6.04 7.42
N MET A 68 7.59 -5.75 8.44
CA MET A 68 7.82 -4.37 8.90
C MET A 68 8.58 -3.54 7.87
N GLY A 69 9.60 -4.12 7.24
CA GLY A 69 10.31 -3.48 6.14
C GLY A 69 9.35 -3.15 5.00
N MET A 70 8.50 -4.09 4.60
CA MET A 70 7.46 -3.89 3.57
C MET A 70 6.50 -2.77 3.98
N ALA A 71 5.99 -2.79 5.22
CA ALA A 71 5.08 -1.76 5.72
C ALA A 71 5.72 -0.37 5.66
N SER A 72 6.96 -0.22 6.11
CA SER A 72 7.71 1.04 6.00
C SER A 72 7.92 1.44 4.53
N GLY A 73 8.29 0.50 3.67
CA GLY A 73 8.45 0.75 2.24
C GLY A 73 7.16 1.20 1.57
N PHE A 74 6.02 0.58 1.92
CA PHE A 74 4.69 0.98 1.44
C PHE A 74 4.28 2.36 1.95
N VAL A 75 4.57 2.70 3.21
CA VAL A 75 4.31 4.05 3.73
C VAL A 75 5.10 5.09 2.93
N ILE A 76 6.40 4.86 2.70
CA ILE A 76 7.23 5.76 1.89
C ILE A 76 6.68 5.88 0.47
N LEU A 77 6.31 4.76 -0.14
CA LEU A 77 5.73 4.70 -1.49
C LEU A 77 4.42 5.49 -1.56
N ILE A 78 3.46 5.23 -0.65
CA ILE A 78 2.15 5.88 -0.63
C ILE A 78 2.32 7.38 -0.36
N SER A 79 3.17 7.76 0.60
CA SER A 79 3.47 9.17 0.87
C SER A 79 4.09 9.86 -0.35
N GLY A 80 5.04 9.21 -1.01
CA GLY A 80 5.64 9.74 -2.23
C GLY A 80 4.62 9.86 -3.37
N LEU A 81 3.78 8.84 -3.57
CA LEU A 81 2.72 8.86 -4.57
C LEU A 81 1.72 10.00 -4.28
N LEU A 82 1.32 10.19 -3.03
CA LEU A 82 0.46 11.31 -2.63
C LEU A 82 1.08 12.68 -2.93
N VAL A 83 2.38 12.86 -2.66
CA VAL A 83 3.08 14.10 -3.02
C VAL A 83 3.06 14.31 -4.54
N LEU A 84 3.32 13.27 -5.32
CA LEU A 84 3.27 13.32 -6.78
C LEU A 84 1.87 13.67 -7.30
N ILE A 85 0.82 13.14 -6.67
CA ILE A 85 -0.58 13.48 -6.97
C ILE A 85 -0.82 14.97 -6.78
N ILE A 86 -0.43 15.48 -5.62
CA ILE A 86 -0.61 16.89 -5.27
C ILE A 86 0.13 17.79 -6.27
N LEU A 87 1.35 17.42 -6.66
CA LEU A 87 2.12 18.16 -7.67
C LEU A 87 1.43 18.16 -9.04
N LEU A 88 0.94 17.01 -9.52
CA LEU A 88 0.21 16.93 -10.80
C LEU A 88 -1.08 17.74 -10.78
N GLU A 89 -1.78 17.75 -9.65
CA GLU A 89 -3.01 18.52 -9.47
C GLU A 89 -2.73 20.03 -9.45
N ILE A 90 -1.65 20.47 -8.78
CA ILE A 90 -1.19 21.87 -8.78
C ILE A 90 -0.75 22.31 -10.19
N LEU A 91 -0.11 21.42 -10.95
CA LEU A 91 0.29 21.67 -12.35
C LEU A 91 -0.91 21.72 -13.31
N GLY A 92 -2.13 21.42 -12.84
CA GLY A 92 -3.33 21.49 -13.64
C GLY A 92 -3.40 20.41 -14.71
N VAL A 93 -2.62 19.32 -14.59
CA VAL A 93 -2.67 18.19 -15.52
C VAL A 93 -4.00 17.47 -15.32
N ARG A 94 -4.97 17.80 -16.17
CA ARG A 94 -6.33 17.24 -16.14
C ARG A 94 -6.55 16.41 -17.38
N ALA A 95 -7.11 15.21 -17.21
CA ALA A 95 -7.47 14.36 -18.33
C ALA A 95 -8.91 14.68 -18.78
N LYS A 96 -9.14 14.71 -20.09
CA LYS A 96 -10.50 14.77 -20.63
C LYS A 96 -11.16 13.40 -20.44
N GLY A 97 -12.25 13.36 -19.69
CA GLY A 97 -13.04 12.15 -19.48
C GLY A 97 -14.51 12.39 -19.74
N LYS A 98 -15.22 11.31 -20.06
CA LYS A 98 -16.67 11.33 -20.18
C LYS A 98 -17.27 11.00 -18.83
N ILE A 99 -17.98 11.95 -18.24
CA ILE A 99 -18.84 11.66 -17.09
C ILE A 99 -20.29 11.58 -17.56
N ILE A 100 -21.01 10.62 -17.00
CA ILE A 100 -22.43 10.46 -17.22
C ILE A 100 -23.12 11.34 -16.17
N VAL A 101 -23.61 12.50 -16.58
CA VAL A 101 -24.40 13.37 -15.72
C VAL A 101 -25.86 12.97 -15.89
N GLU A 102 -26.48 12.52 -14.81
CA GLU A 102 -27.90 12.20 -14.77
C GLU A 102 -28.66 13.46 -14.34
N ASN A 103 -29.49 14.00 -15.24
CA ASN A 103 -30.29 15.18 -14.96
C ASN A 103 -31.44 14.83 -13.99
N GLU A 104 -32.09 15.82 -13.36
CA GLU A 104 -33.24 15.61 -12.45
C GLU A 104 -34.43 14.84 -13.09
N LYS A 105 -34.41 14.67 -14.41
CA LYS A 105 -35.39 13.89 -15.19
C LYS A 105 -34.96 12.43 -15.48
N GLY A 106 -33.82 11.97 -14.95
CA GLY A 106 -33.29 10.62 -15.20
C GLY A 106 -32.64 10.43 -16.58
N GLU A 107 -32.45 11.51 -17.34
CA GLU A 107 -31.77 11.46 -18.63
C GLU A 107 -30.25 11.50 -18.42
N LYS A 108 -29.56 10.47 -18.92
CA LYS A 108 -28.10 10.35 -18.88
C LYS A 108 -27.50 11.07 -20.09
N ARG A 109 -26.75 12.15 -19.85
CA ARG A 109 -25.94 12.81 -20.89
C ARG A 109 -24.46 12.55 -20.62
N GLU A 110 -23.74 12.15 -21.66
CA GLU A 110 -22.28 12.13 -21.63
C GLU A 110 -21.78 13.57 -21.80
N GLU A 111 -21.25 14.15 -20.73
CA GLU A 111 -20.55 15.43 -20.80
C GLU A 111 -19.04 15.20 -20.69
N GLU A 112 -18.27 15.89 -21.52
CA GLU A 112 -16.82 15.94 -21.37
C GLU A 112 -16.50 16.83 -20.17
N ALA A 113 -16.00 16.22 -19.09
CA ALA A 113 -15.46 16.97 -17.97
C ALA A 113 -14.01 16.62 -17.75
N MET A 114 -13.35 17.52 -17.03
CA MET A 114 -11.99 17.30 -16.57
C MET A 114 -12.03 16.35 -15.39
N ILE A 115 -11.64 15.10 -15.63
CA ILE A 115 -11.49 14.07 -14.60
C ILE A 115 -10.03 13.99 -14.15
N SER A 116 -9.83 13.47 -12.94
CA SER A 116 -8.48 13.16 -12.45
C SER A 116 -7.81 12.12 -13.35
N ILE A 117 -6.51 12.26 -13.60
CA ILE A 117 -5.72 11.31 -14.41
C ILE A 117 -5.85 9.87 -13.89
N PHE A 118 -6.09 9.72 -12.58
CA PHE A 118 -6.32 8.44 -11.91
C PHE A 118 -7.57 7.73 -12.41
N GLU A 119 -8.66 8.47 -12.58
CA GLU A 119 -9.92 7.94 -13.10
C GLU A 119 -9.83 7.65 -14.60
N ALA A 120 -9.04 8.44 -15.32
CA ALA A 120 -8.82 8.24 -16.76
C ALA A 120 -8.01 6.98 -17.05
N HIS A 121 -7.02 6.64 -16.20
CA HIS A 121 -6.08 5.55 -16.46
C HIS A 121 -5.86 4.59 -15.27
N PRO A 122 -6.92 3.95 -14.73
CA PRO A 122 -6.81 3.09 -13.55
C PRO A 122 -5.90 1.86 -13.80
N LYS A 123 -5.87 1.34 -15.02
CA LYS A 123 -4.99 0.21 -15.40
C LYS A 123 -3.51 0.57 -15.35
N PHE A 124 -3.15 1.78 -15.79
CA PHE A 124 -1.76 2.24 -15.75
C PHE A 124 -1.28 2.37 -14.30
N PHE A 125 -2.10 2.99 -13.45
CA PHE A 125 -1.80 3.10 -12.01
C PHE A 125 -1.68 1.74 -11.32
N ALA A 126 -2.57 0.80 -11.62
CA ALA A 126 -2.47 -0.55 -11.07
C ALA A 126 -1.15 -1.25 -11.45
N ILE A 127 -0.68 -1.08 -12.70
CA ILE A 127 0.61 -1.63 -13.15
C ILE A 127 1.78 -0.96 -12.40
N VAL A 128 1.79 0.37 -12.31
CA VAL A 128 2.86 1.11 -11.59
C VAL A 128 2.90 0.71 -10.12
N LEU A 129 1.75 0.61 -9.45
CA LEU A 129 1.65 0.12 -8.07
C LEU A 129 2.15 -1.33 -7.93
N GLY A 130 1.83 -2.20 -8.89
CA GLY A 130 2.32 -3.58 -8.90
C GLY A 130 3.84 -3.66 -9.00
N ILE A 131 4.45 -2.89 -9.92
CA ILE A 131 5.91 -2.82 -10.08
C ILE A 131 6.56 -2.31 -8.79
N LEU A 132 6.01 -1.24 -8.20
CA LEU A 132 6.49 -0.67 -6.96
C LEU A 132 6.41 -1.66 -5.79
N ALA A 133 5.31 -2.41 -5.68
CA ALA A 133 5.15 -3.44 -4.65
C ALA A 133 6.22 -4.54 -4.77
N ILE A 134 6.53 -4.97 -6.00
CA ILE A 134 7.60 -5.94 -6.27
C ILE A 134 8.97 -5.36 -5.88
N LEU A 135 9.26 -4.10 -6.23
CA LEU A 135 10.52 -3.44 -5.87
C LEU A 135 10.68 -3.30 -4.36
N VAL A 136 9.61 -2.95 -3.63
CA VAL A 136 9.61 -2.92 -2.17
C VAL A 136 9.87 -4.30 -1.60
N PHE A 137 9.19 -5.33 -2.10
CA PHE A 137 9.40 -6.72 -1.67
C PHE A 137 10.86 -7.17 -1.85
N ILE A 138 11.49 -6.82 -2.98
CA ILE A 138 12.91 -7.14 -3.22
C ILE A 138 13.81 -6.31 -2.28
N GLY A 139 13.56 -5.00 -2.18
CA GLY A 139 14.38 -4.08 -1.39
C GLY A 139 14.40 -4.36 0.12
N VAL A 140 13.33 -4.94 0.66
CA VAL A 140 13.21 -5.27 2.10
C VAL A 140 13.68 -6.69 2.44
N GLY A 141 14.19 -7.43 1.46
CA GLY A 141 14.73 -8.77 1.67
C GLY A 141 13.71 -9.91 1.57
N GLY A 142 12.59 -9.71 0.86
CA GLY A 142 11.57 -10.73 0.61
C GLY A 142 12.12 -12.04 0.04
N PRO A 143 12.99 -12.01 -0.99
CA PRO A 143 13.62 -13.22 -1.54
C PRO A 143 14.42 -14.03 -0.49
N GLN A 144 15.17 -13.34 0.38
CA GLN A 144 15.96 -13.97 1.45
C GLN A 144 15.06 -14.65 2.49
N ALA A 145 13.92 -14.03 2.82
CA ALA A 145 12.90 -14.66 3.64
C ALA A 145 12.32 -15.94 3.02
N MET A 146 12.24 -16.01 1.68
CA MET A 146 11.83 -17.22 0.96
C MET A 146 12.94 -18.26 0.80
N GLY A 147 14.12 -18.04 1.39
CA GLY A 147 15.29 -18.93 1.25
C GLY A 147 16.09 -18.71 -0.03
N VAL A 148 15.80 -17.66 -0.81
CA VAL A 148 16.54 -17.29 -2.01
C VAL A 148 17.63 -16.27 -1.64
N SER A 149 18.89 -16.71 -1.63
CA SER A 149 20.03 -15.83 -1.38
C SER A 149 20.36 -14.99 -2.61
N LEU A 150 19.99 -13.70 -2.59
CA LEU A 150 20.49 -12.74 -3.58
C LEU A 150 21.90 -12.28 -3.22
N PRO A 151 22.75 -11.95 -4.22
CA PRO A 151 24.05 -11.35 -3.98
C PRO A 151 23.89 -10.08 -3.12
N SER A 152 24.77 -9.89 -2.13
CA SER A 152 24.74 -8.74 -1.22
C SER A 152 24.91 -7.39 -1.92
N SER A 153 25.39 -7.37 -3.17
CA SER A 153 25.41 -6.19 -4.05
C SER A 153 24.01 -5.74 -4.52
N VAL A 154 22.98 -6.56 -4.36
CA VAL A 154 21.58 -6.25 -4.71
C VAL A 154 20.83 -5.61 -3.53
N ALA A 155 21.45 -5.49 -2.35
CA ALA A 155 20.90 -4.80 -1.18
C ALA A 155 20.88 -3.26 -1.31
N LEU A 156 20.74 -2.76 -2.53
CA LEU A 156 20.45 -1.36 -2.82
C LEU A 156 18.99 -1.08 -2.42
N ASN A 157 18.70 0.10 -1.89
CA ASN A 157 17.34 0.51 -1.57
C ASN A 157 16.57 0.84 -2.86
N TRP A 158 16.20 -0.21 -3.62
CA TRP A 158 15.54 -0.13 -4.92
C TRP A 158 14.28 0.75 -4.93
N PRO A 159 13.41 0.72 -3.89
CA PRO A 159 12.28 1.64 -3.82
C PRO A 159 12.70 3.10 -3.82
N LEU A 160 13.73 3.47 -3.03
CA LEU A 160 14.24 4.82 -2.98
C LEU A 160 14.80 5.26 -4.34
N LEU A 161 15.57 4.39 -5.00
CA LEU A 161 16.17 4.69 -6.31
C LEU A 161 15.14 4.80 -7.42
N PHE A 162 14.12 3.95 -7.42
CA PHE A 162 13.00 4.07 -8.33
C PHE A 162 12.30 5.41 -8.13
N PHE A 163 12.01 5.76 -6.87
CA PHE A 163 11.34 7.01 -6.55
C PHE A 163 12.18 8.23 -6.96
N LEU A 164 13.49 8.19 -6.72
CA LEU A 164 14.44 9.21 -7.16
C LEU A 164 14.43 9.33 -8.70
N GLY A 165 14.44 8.21 -9.42
CA GLY A 165 14.38 8.18 -10.88
C GLY A 165 13.10 8.81 -11.44
N VAL A 166 11.95 8.50 -10.84
CA VAL A 166 10.67 9.12 -11.20
C VAL A 166 10.68 10.62 -10.93
N MET A 167 11.19 11.05 -9.77
CA MET A 167 11.31 12.48 -9.44
C MET A 167 12.21 13.22 -10.43
N VAL A 168 13.35 12.64 -10.81
CA VAL A 168 14.25 13.22 -11.83
C VAL A 168 13.55 13.32 -13.18
N LEU A 169 12.80 12.29 -13.60
CA LEU A 169 12.02 12.31 -14.84
C LEU A 169 10.97 13.42 -14.85
N ILE A 170 10.25 13.59 -13.73
CA ILE A 170 9.24 14.64 -13.59
C ILE A 170 9.89 16.02 -13.65
N VAL A 171 10.96 16.25 -12.90
CA VAL A 171 11.70 17.52 -12.92
C VAL A 171 12.25 17.81 -14.32
N TYR A 172 12.82 16.81 -14.99
CA TYR A 172 13.30 16.95 -16.37
C TYR A 172 12.16 17.33 -17.33
N TRP A 173 11.02 16.64 -17.24
CA TRP A 173 9.85 16.94 -18.06
C TRP A 173 9.35 18.37 -17.82
N MET A 174 9.26 18.80 -16.55
CA MET A 174 8.88 20.17 -16.18
C MET A 174 9.84 21.23 -16.74
N VAL A 175 11.15 20.98 -16.68
CA VAL A 175 12.16 21.90 -17.23
C VAL A 175 12.14 21.92 -18.76
N SER A 176 11.77 20.82 -19.42
CA SER A 176 11.73 20.74 -20.88
C SER A 176 10.50 21.42 -21.52
N GLU A 177 9.43 21.62 -20.74
CA GLU A 177 8.19 22.30 -21.18
C GLU A 177 8.16 23.80 -20.82
N SER A 178 9.18 24.31 -20.10
CA SER A 178 9.34 25.73 -19.75
C SER A 178 10.39 26.43 -20.62
#